data_AF-A0A0B4GZM1-F1
#
_entry.id   AF-A0A0B4GZM1-F1
#
_cell.length_a   1.000
_cell.length_b   1.000
_cell.length_c   1.000
_cell.angle_alpha   90.00
_cell.angle_beta   90.00
_cell.angle_gamma   90.00
#
_symmetry.space_group_name_H-M   'P 1'
#
loop_
_entity.id
_entity.type
_entity.pdbx_description
1 polymer ?
#
loop_
_entity_poly.entity_id
_entity_poly.type
_entity_poly.pdbx_seq_one_letter_code
_entity_poly.pdbx_strand_id
1 'polypeptide(L)'
;MSFAARNALRLSRAASPRIAVPRPTARLFSASRINAVSDTPQKKSVVREKEVPVTVYGAGQGQGDKHTVHVPEDAAQVPYDSPVPPVEYDLVQPLGKKVYEAMPHTMRNMSVYGKVIIITGGARGLGNHMARACAEAGAKAIVIFDANQDLGDEAAAELHDKSGLPVSFFKVDVRDGAAINAAVESVVELYGAPDVLVNSAGIADSNIKAETYDPAMFRRLIDINLTGSFLMSQAVGRAMMAAGKPGSIVLVASMSGSIVNYPQEQSCYNASKAGVIQFAKSIAAEWAKYKIRVNCISPGYMDTALNRVPALEAQKKIWKSLTPQDRLGGVDELNGLCVFLASDASSFMTGSNVIIDGGYSCY
;
A
#
# COMPACT_ATOMS: atom_id res chain seq x y z
N MET A 1 32.49 -11.83 52.10
CA MET A 1 33.90 -11.54 52.46
C MET A 1 34.70 -11.71 51.17
N SER A 2 35.35 -10.66 50.67
CA SER A 2 36.80 -10.35 50.85
C SER A 2 37.70 -11.52 50.41
N PHE A 3 38.69 -11.34 49.51
CA PHE A 3 39.61 -10.20 49.37
C PHE A 3 39.85 -9.70 47.93
N ALA A 4 40.58 -8.58 47.82
CA ALA A 4 41.07 -7.96 46.58
C ALA A 4 42.50 -7.39 46.78
N ALA A 5 43.16 -6.93 45.70
CA ALA A 5 44.49 -6.26 45.67
C ALA A 5 45.68 -7.16 46.11
N ARG A 6 46.99 -6.90 45.88
CA ARG A 6 47.88 -5.88 45.20
C ARG A 6 49.21 -6.65 44.88
N ASN A 7 50.31 -6.18 44.27
CA ASN A 7 50.88 -4.92 43.71
C ASN A 7 51.93 -5.36 42.64
N ALA A 8 52.83 -4.62 41.97
CA ALA A 8 53.26 -3.21 41.78
C ALA A 8 53.87 -3.12 40.34
N LEU A 9 54.14 -2.01 39.63
CA LEU A 9 54.48 -0.60 39.90
C LEU A 9 55.98 -0.27 40.12
N ARG A 10 56.68 0.10 39.02
CA ARG A 10 57.85 1.03 38.89
C ARG A 10 57.95 1.42 37.40
N LEU A 11 57.88 2.68 36.91
CA LEU A 11 58.54 3.97 37.23
C LEU A 11 60.01 4.09 36.78
N SER A 12 60.25 4.72 35.61
CA SER A 12 61.28 5.78 35.46
C SER A 12 61.13 6.61 34.17
N ARG A 13 61.34 7.92 34.33
CA ARG A 13 61.23 9.07 33.40
C ARG A 13 62.01 9.00 32.06
N ALA A 14 61.31 9.40 30.99
CA ALA A 14 61.56 10.59 30.12
C ALA A 14 62.75 10.70 29.11
N ALA A 15 62.53 11.64 28.19
CA ALA A 15 63.45 12.29 27.22
C ALA A 15 63.85 11.51 25.95
N SER A 16 63.49 12.09 24.80
CA SER A 16 63.88 11.64 23.45
C SER A 16 65.22 12.26 23.01
N PRO A 17 65.91 11.64 22.05
CA PRO A 17 66.39 12.38 20.88
C PRO A 17 65.81 11.81 19.56
N ARG A 18 66.25 12.37 18.42
CA ARG A 18 65.64 12.21 17.09
C ARG A 18 66.66 11.67 16.07
N ILE A 19 66.16 11.02 15.03
CA ILE A 19 66.83 10.73 13.72
C ILE A 19 67.88 9.60 13.70
N ALA A 20 67.51 8.51 13.01
CA ALA A 20 68.29 7.88 11.92
C ALA A 20 67.34 7.05 11.04
N VAL A 21 67.56 6.98 9.71
CA VAL A 21 66.68 6.26 8.77
C VAL A 21 67.50 5.38 7.80
N PRO A 22 67.23 4.07 7.71
CA PRO A 22 67.72 3.22 6.62
C PRO A 22 66.74 3.19 5.43
N ARG A 23 67.27 3.10 4.21
CA ARG A 23 66.51 3.01 2.95
C ARG A 23 65.98 1.58 2.68
N PRO A 24 64.81 1.43 2.04
CA PRO A 24 64.56 0.34 1.10
C PRO A 24 65.07 0.69 -0.32
N THR A 25 65.32 -0.32 -1.15
CA THR A 25 65.83 -0.18 -2.53
C THR A 25 64.72 0.11 -3.55
N ALA A 26 65.10 0.67 -4.70
CA ALA A 26 64.17 1.15 -5.71
C ALA A 26 63.60 0.04 -6.62
N ARG A 27 62.36 0.24 -7.08
CA ARG A 27 61.88 -0.21 -8.39
C ARG A 27 61.31 0.98 -9.14
N LEU A 28 61.60 1.04 -10.44
CA LEU A 28 61.25 2.16 -11.31
C LEU A 28 59.79 2.06 -11.78
N PHE A 29 59.06 3.17 -11.71
CA PHE A 29 57.92 3.44 -12.59
C PHE A 29 58.05 4.86 -13.14
N SER A 30 57.76 5.02 -14.43
CA SER A 30 57.98 6.28 -15.16
C SER A 30 56.91 7.32 -14.84
N ALA A 31 57.29 8.59 -14.84
CA ALA A 31 56.38 9.70 -14.59
C ALA A 31 55.51 10.00 -15.82
N SER A 32 54.30 9.43 -15.85
CA SER A 32 53.24 9.92 -16.73
C SER A 32 52.82 11.33 -16.31
N ARG A 33 52.75 12.27 -17.25
CA ARG A 33 52.36 13.66 -16.96
C ARG A 33 50.93 13.72 -16.43
N ILE A 34 50.71 14.60 -15.45
CA ILE A 34 49.37 15.08 -15.13
C ILE A 34 48.92 15.94 -16.32
N ASN A 35 48.15 15.37 -17.23
CA ASN A 35 47.36 16.17 -18.15
C ASN A 35 46.29 16.87 -17.30
N ALA A 36 46.33 18.19 -17.24
CA ALA A 36 45.18 18.97 -16.79
C ALA A 36 43.98 18.58 -17.65
N VAL A 37 42.80 18.40 -17.03
CA VAL A 37 41.56 18.18 -17.78
C VAL A 37 41.20 19.51 -18.45
N SER A 38 41.65 19.67 -19.69
CA SER A 38 41.28 20.79 -20.56
C SER A 38 39.77 20.86 -20.70
N ASP A 39 39.23 22.08 -20.79
CA ASP A 39 37.80 22.37 -20.88
C ASP A 39 37.08 21.41 -21.84
N THR A 40 36.26 20.53 -21.27
CA THR A 40 35.37 19.67 -22.05
C THR A 40 34.18 20.54 -22.45
N PRO A 41 34.02 20.90 -23.74
CA PRO A 41 32.94 21.80 -24.13
C PRO A 41 31.59 21.15 -23.84
N GLN A 42 30.68 21.89 -23.18
CA GLN A 42 29.32 21.44 -22.89
C GLN A 42 28.50 21.23 -24.18
N LYS A 43 28.71 20.10 -24.85
CA LYS A 43 27.91 19.67 -25.99
C LYS A 43 26.55 19.19 -25.49
N LYS A 44 25.59 20.14 -25.49
CA LYS A 44 24.12 19.96 -25.54
C LYS A 44 23.68 18.49 -25.66
N SER A 45 23.49 17.81 -24.54
CA SER A 45 22.94 16.45 -24.47
C SER A 45 21.41 16.42 -24.46
N VAL A 46 20.76 17.59 -24.35
CA VAL A 46 19.31 17.73 -24.46
C VAL A 46 18.89 17.59 -25.91
N VAL A 47 18.36 16.43 -26.26
CA VAL A 47 17.69 16.20 -27.55
C VAL A 47 16.46 17.12 -27.62
N ARG A 48 16.37 17.91 -28.69
CA ARG A 48 15.18 18.70 -29.03
C ARG A 48 14.67 18.22 -30.38
N GLU A 49 13.84 17.18 -30.34
CA GLU A 49 13.12 16.74 -31.53
C GLU A 49 12.17 17.87 -31.96
N LYS A 50 12.24 18.27 -33.24
CA LYS A 50 11.30 19.25 -33.83
C LYS A 50 10.12 18.58 -34.51
N GLU A 51 10.24 17.28 -34.76
CA GLU A 51 9.35 16.47 -35.59
C GLU A 51 9.31 15.06 -34.98
N VAL A 52 8.11 14.59 -34.64
CA VAL A 52 7.86 13.23 -34.17
C VAL A 52 7.11 12.48 -35.27
N PRO A 53 7.68 11.42 -35.88
CA PRO A 53 6.98 10.62 -36.87
C PRO A 53 5.95 9.71 -36.19
N VAL A 54 4.68 9.86 -36.54
CA VAL A 54 3.56 9.11 -35.98
C VAL A 54 3.02 8.12 -37.02
N THR A 55 2.62 6.94 -36.57
CA THR A 55 1.78 6.03 -37.35
C THR A 55 0.52 5.71 -36.55
N VAL A 56 -0.65 6.17 -37.02
CA VAL A 56 -1.94 5.98 -36.35
C VAL A 56 -2.70 4.84 -37.02
N TYR A 57 -3.17 3.89 -36.21
CA TYR A 57 -4.08 2.84 -36.65
C TYR A 57 -5.50 3.20 -36.19
N GLY A 58 -6.43 3.35 -37.14
CA GLY A 58 -7.84 3.53 -36.83
C GLY A 58 -8.48 2.29 -36.21
N ALA A 59 -9.68 2.44 -35.65
CA ALA A 59 -10.42 1.32 -35.05
C ALA A 59 -10.89 0.32 -36.12
N GLY A 60 -10.11 -0.75 -36.33
CA GLY A 60 -10.37 -1.82 -37.30
C GLY A 60 -9.11 -2.57 -37.70
N GLN A 61 -9.18 -3.34 -38.79
CA GLN A 61 -7.98 -3.81 -39.50
C GLN A 61 -7.69 -2.86 -40.66
N GLY A 62 -6.46 -2.37 -40.78
CA GLY A 62 -6.07 -1.43 -41.82
C GLY A 62 -4.57 -1.12 -41.82
N GLN A 63 -4.12 -0.49 -42.90
CA GLN A 63 -2.77 0.04 -43.01
C GLN A 63 -2.70 1.39 -42.26
N GLY A 64 -1.75 1.54 -41.34
CA GLY A 64 -1.68 2.73 -40.48
C GLY A 64 -1.37 4.01 -41.26
N ASP A 65 -2.11 5.07 -40.96
CA ASP A 65 -1.88 6.42 -41.48
C ASP A 65 -0.56 6.98 -40.92
N LYS A 66 0.17 7.76 -41.72
CA LYS A 66 1.52 8.24 -41.37
C LYS A 66 1.61 9.75 -41.56
N HIS A 67 1.83 10.45 -40.46
CA HIS A 67 2.04 11.90 -40.44
C HIS A 67 3.14 12.27 -39.44
N THR A 68 3.63 13.51 -39.54
CA THR A 68 4.61 14.08 -38.61
C THR A 68 3.93 15.08 -37.70
N VAL A 69 4.15 14.97 -36.40
CA VAL A 69 3.76 16.01 -35.43
C VAL A 69 4.96 16.94 -35.24
N HIS A 70 4.80 18.21 -35.61
CA HIS A 70 5.80 19.23 -35.28
C HIS A 70 5.70 19.58 -33.79
N VAL A 71 6.85 19.69 -33.12
CA VAL A 71 6.93 20.01 -31.69
C VAL A 71 6.95 21.54 -31.51
N PRO A 72 5.95 22.15 -30.85
CA PRO A 72 5.93 23.58 -30.58
C PRO A 72 7.09 24.01 -29.68
N GLU A 73 7.66 25.21 -29.91
CA GLU A 73 8.83 25.67 -29.14
C GLU A 73 8.48 26.07 -27.68
N ASP A 74 7.18 26.19 -27.37
CA ASP A 74 6.57 26.51 -26.07
C ASP A 74 5.98 25.29 -25.32
N ALA A 75 6.01 24.09 -25.92
CA ALA A 75 5.37 22.86 -25.40
C ALA A 75 5.83 22.41 -23.99
N ALA A 76 6.83 23.06 -23.40
CA ALA A 76 7.25 22.86 -22.01
C ALA A 76 6.33 23.53 -20.95
N GLN A 77 5.29 24.27 -21.36
CA GLN A 77 4.43 25.07 -20.46
C GLN A 77 2.95 24.65 -20.44
N VAL A 78 2.62 23.38 -20.74
CA VAL A 78 1.24 22.88 -20.65
C VAL A 78 0.75 22.88 -19.18
N PRO A 79 -0.30 23.67 -18.82
CA PRO A 79 -0.88 23.62 -17.47
C PRO A 79 -1.68 22.33 -17.28
N TYR A 80 -1.63 21.76 -16.07
CA TYR A 80 -2.41 20.58 -15.70
C TYR A 80 -3.62 20.96 -14.84
N ASP A 81 -4.73 21.30 -15.48
CA ASP A 81 -6.02 21.38 -14.80
C ASP A 81 -6.54 19.97 -14.50
N SER A 82 -6.64 19.64 -13.21
CA SER A 82 -7.20 18.35 -12.78
C SER A 82 -8.72 18.35 -12.96
N PRO A 83 -9.31 17.45 -13.77
CA PRO A 83 -10.75 17.38 -13.93
C PRO A 83 -11.41 16.91 -12.62
N VAL A 84 -12.41 17.66 -12.15
CA VAL A 84 -13.24 17.26 -11.00
C VAL A 84 -14.16 16.11 -11.44
N PRO A 85 -14.17 14.96 -10.74
CA PRO A 85 -15.06 13.85 -11.10
C PRO A 85 -16.55 14.19 -10.96
N PRO A 86 -17.43 13.70 -11.86
CA PRO A 86 -18.88 13.86 -11.75
C PRO A 86 -19.47 13.04 -10.59
N VAL A 87 -20.66 13.42 -10.11
CA VAL A 87 -21.19 13.00 -8.79
C VAL A 87 -21.90 11.62 -8.80
N GLU A 88 -21.85 10.85 -9.89
CA GLU A 88 -22.65 9.62 -10.10
C GLU A 88 -22.11 8.35 -9.39
N TYR A 89 -21.62 8.48 -8.16
CA TYR A 89 -20.88 7.43 -7.43
C TYR A 89 -21.73 6.47 -6.55
N ASP A 90 -23.06 6.58 -6.56
CA ASP A 90 -23.92 5.86 -5.58
C ASP A 90 -24.61 4.59 -6.14
N LEU A 91 -24.34 4.21 -7.40
CA LEU A 91 -24.92 3.04 -8.08
C LEU A 91 -23.98 1.84 -8.08
N VAL A 92 -24.13 0.93 -7.10
CA VAL A 92 -23.34 -0.31 -7.00
C VAL A 92 -23.92 -1.40 -7.92
N GLN A 93 -23.65 -1.34 -9.23
CA GLN A 93 -24.16 -2.32 -10.21
C GLN A 93 -23.14 -3.45 -10.49
N PRO A 94 -23.41 -4.72 -10.12
CA PRO A 94 -22.48 -5.82 -10.39
C PRO A 94 -22.30 -6.16 -11.86
N LEU A 95 -21.07 -6.57 -12.20
CA LEU A 95 -20.70 -7.14 -13.48
C LEU A 95 -21.52 -8.41 -13.79
N GLY A 96 -22.62 -8.24 -14.53
CA GLY A 96 -23.53 -9.32 -14.89
C GLY A 96 -22.87 -10.39 -15.78
N LYS A 97 -23.26 -11.66 -15.58
CA LYS A 97 -22.67 -12.84 -16.25
C LYS A 97 -22.45 -12.65 -17.76
N LYS A 98 -23.47 -12.19 -18.49
CA LYS A 98 -23.43 -11.99 -19.95
C LYS A 98 -22.36 -10.97 -20.39
N VAL A 99 -22.07 -9.97 -19.56
CA VAL A 99 -21.03 -8.96 -19.83
C VAL A 99 -19.66 -9.57 -19.55
N TYR A 100 -19.49 -10.26 -18.42
CA TYR A 100 -18.25 -10.98 -18.10
C TYR A 100 -17.89 -12.02 -19.18
N GLU A 101 -18.84 -12.84 -19.64
CA GLU A 101 -18.61 -13.83 -20.69
C GLU A 101 -18.23 -13.22 -22.05
N ALA A 102 -18.65 -11.97 -22.31
CA ALA A 102 -18.28 -11.21 -23.51
C ALA A 102 -16.93 -10.45 -23.38
N MET A 103 -16.35 -10.34 -22.17
CA MET A 103 -15.11 -9.60 -21.96
C MET A 103 -13.88 -10.34 -22.54
N PRO A 104 -12.93 -9.63 -23.18
CA PRO A 104 -11.66 -10.20 -23.59
C PRO A 104 -10.84 -10.66 -22.37
N HIS A 105 -9.91 -11.60 -22.57
CA HIS A 105 -9.19 -12.29 -21.50
C HIS A 105 -8.59 -11.34 -20.44
N THR A 106 -7.87 -10.31 -20.87
CA THR A 106 -7.24 -9.32 -19.96
C THR A 106 -8.26 -8.62 -19.05
N MET A 107 -9.43 -8.25 -19.59
CA MET A 107 -10.47 -7.56 -18.80
C MET A 107 -11.17 -8.52 -17.84
N ARG A 108 -11.38 -9.80 -18.21
CA ARG A 108 -11.87 -10.82 -17.26
C ARG A 108 -10.91 -11.01 -16.10
N ASN A 109 -9.60 -11.05 -16.38
CA ASN A 109 -8.57 -11.16 -15.33
C ASN A 109 -8.57 -9.94 -14.38
N MET A 110 -9.07 -8.77 -14.79
CA MET A 110 -9.19 -7.57 -13.96
C MET A 110 -10.50 -7.50 -13.15
N SER A 111 -11.29 -8.58 -13.11
CA SER A 111 -12.52 -8.69 -12.30
C SER A 111 -12.36 -9.67 -11.13
N VAL A 112 -13.27 -9.59 -10.16
CA VAL A 112 -13.39 -10.61 -9.11
C VAL A 112 -14.60 -11.52 -9.34
N TYR A 113 -14.96 -11.72 -10.63
CA TYR A 113 -16.19 -12.41 -11.00
C TYR A 113 -16.28 -13.82 -10.39
N GLY A 114 -17.33 -14.05 -9.60
CA GLY A 114 -17.58 -15.34 -8.94
C GLY A 114 -16.76 -15.62 -7.66
N LYS A 115 -15.95 -14.67 -7.19
CA LYS A 115 -15.12 -14.83 -5.97
C LYS A 115 -15.89 -14.52 -4.67
N VAL A 116 -15.60 -15.24 -3.59
CA VAL A 116 -16.08 -14.96 -2.22
C VAL A 116 -15.06 -14.08 -1.50
N ILE A 117 -15.49 -12.93 -0.97
CA ILE A 117 -14.59 -11.88 -0.47
C ILE A 117 -14.97 -11.48 0.96
N ILE A 118 -14.01 -11.59 1.89
CA ILE A 118 -14.11 -11.07 3.25
C ILE A 118 -13.47 -9.69 3.29
N ILE A 119 -14.17 -8.68 3.84
CA ILE A 119 -13.63 -7.34 4.08
C ILE A 119 -13.74 -7.00 5.57
N THR A 120 -12.62 -6.72 6.22
CA THR A 120 -12.60 -6.25 7.62
C THR A 120 -12.62 -4.73 7.67
N GLY A 121 -13.31 -4.13 8.64
CA GLY A 121 -13.56 -2.69 8.67
C GLY A 121 -14.54 -2.23 7.57
N GLY A 122 -15.38 -3.14 7.08
CA GLY A 122 -16.27 -2.91 5.93
C GLY A 122 -17.55 -2.14 6.23
N ALA A 123 -17.84 -1.83 7.50
CA ALA A 123 -19.05 -1.08 7.88
C ALA A 123 -19.01 0.40 7.45
N ARG A 124 -17.81 0.98 7.21
CA ARG A 124 -17.68 2.38 6.78
C ARG A 124 -16.33 2.68 6.13
N GLY A 125 -16.25 3.82 5.44
CA GLY A 125 -14.99 4.35 4.91
C GLY A 125 -14.33 3.42 3.88
N LEU A 126 -13.00 3.34 3.90
CA LEU A 126 -12.22 2.67 2.84
C LEU A 126 -12.62 1.20 2.65
N GLY A 127 -12.86 0.45 3.73
CA GLY A 127 -13.35 -0.93 3.66
C GLY A 127 -14.70 -1.04 2.95
N ASN A 128 -15.63 -0.13 3.25
CA ASN A 128 -16.95 -0.10 2.63
C ASN A 128 -16.90 0.24 1.13
N HIS A 129 -16.12 1.24 0.72
CA HIS A 129 -15.98 1.59 -0.71
C HIS A 129 -15.30 0.47 -1.51
N MET A 130 -14.29 -0.19 -0.93
CA MET A 130 -13.67 -1.38 -1.56
C MET A 130 -14.61 -2.59 -1.62
N ALA A 131 -15.54 -2.74 -0.66
CA ALA A 131 -16.58 -3.77 -0.71
C ALA A 131 -17.58 -3.53 -1.84
N ARG A 132 -18.00 -2.27 -2.06
CA ARG A 132 -18.83 -1.84 -3.22
C ARG A 132 -18.12 -2.13 -4.54
N ALA A 133 -16.85 -1.75 -4.66
CA ALA A 133 -16.04 -2.04 -5.84
C ALA A 133 -15.89 -3.54 -6.13
N CYS A 134 -15.81 -4.38 -5.09
CA CYS A 134 -15.81 -5.83 -5.24
C CYS A 134 -17.17 -6.38 -5.70
N ALA A 135 -18.29 -5.79 -5.26
CA ALA A 135 -19.62 -6.10 -5.77
C ALA A 135 -19.78 -5.71 -7.25
N GLU A 136 -19.42 -4.46 -7.60
CA GLU A 136 -19.36 -3.95 -8.98
C GLU A 136 -18.49 -4.86 -9.88
N ALA A 137 -17.33 -5.28 -9.41
CA ALA A 137 -16.43 -6.20 -10.13
C ALA A 137 -16.86 -7.69 -10.09
N GLY A 138 -18.09 -7.98 -9.64
CA GLY A 138 -18.78 -9.26 -9.87
C GLY A 138 -18.60 -10.35 -8.81
N ALA A 139 -18.25 -10.00 -7.57
CA ALA A 139 -18.11 -10.99 -6.49
C ALA A 139 -19.35 -11.91 -6.35
N LYS A 140 -19.11 -13.19 -6.02
CA LYS A 140 -20.18 -14.16 -5.71
C LYS A 140 -20.87 -13.84 -4.39
N ALA A 141 -20.11 -13.38 -3.40
CA ALA A 141 -20.60 -13.00 -2.08
C ALA A 141 -19.63 -12.02 -1.42
N ILE A 142 -20.17 -11.05 -0.70
CA ILE A 142 -19.43 -10.09 0.12
C ILE A 142 -19.68 -10.41 1.60
N VAL A 143 -18.61 -10.47 2.40
CA VAL A 143 -18.69 -10.70 3.84
C VAL A 143 -18.02 -9.55 4.58
N ILE A 144 -18.79 -8.78 5.35
CA ILE A 144 -18.31 -7.66 6.14
C ILE A 144 -18.01 -8.14 7.57
N PHE A 145 -16.77 -7.93 8.03
CA PHE A 145 -16.36 -8.12 9.42
C PHE A 145 -16.11 -6.73 10.05
N ASP A 146 -16.82 -6.39 11.12
CA ASP A 146 -16.60 -5.14 11.86
C ASP A 146 -16.96 -5.29 13.35
N ALA A 147 -16.44 -4.41 14.22
CA ALA A 147 -16.72 -4.47 15.65
C ALA A 147 -18.03 -3.75 16.04
N ASN A 148 -18.51 -2.83 15.19
CA ASN A 148 -19.78 -2.14 15.37
C ASN A 148 -20.93 -2.97 14.76
N GLN A 149 -21.98 -3.26 15.54
CA GLN A 149 -23.15 -4.03 15.09
C GLN A 149 -23.98 -3.19 14.11
N ASP A 150 -24.53 -2.08 14.60
CA ASP A 150 -25.53 -1.26 13.93
C ASP A 150 -25.06 -0.76 12.54
N LEU A 151 -23.81 -0.26 12.47
CA LEU A 151 -23.18 0.16 11.20
C LEU A 151 -22.86 -1.03 10.28
N GLY A 152 -22.62 -2.21 10.84
CA GLY A 152 -22.33 -3.43 10.08
C GLY A 152 -23.59 -3.99 9.40
N ASP A 153 -24.70 -4.01 10.14
CA ASP A 153 -26.02 -4.38 9.62
C ASP A 153 -26.50 -3.36 8.56
N GLU A 154 -26.38 -2.05 8.84
CA GLU A 154 -26.71 -0.98 7.88
C GLU A 154 -25.91 -1.12 6.58
N ALA A 155 -24.58 -1.25 6.67
CA ALA A 155 -23.71 -1.38 5.50
C ALA A 155 -23.94 -2.68 4.70
N ALA A 156 -24.31 -3.77 5.37
CA ALA A 156 -24.62 -5.04 4.69
C ALA A 156 -25.97 -4.99 3.98
N ALA A 157 -27.00 -4.41 4.62
CA ALA A 157 -28.31 -4.22 4.01
C ALA A 157 -28.25 -3.28 2.81
N GLU A 158 -27.62 -2.11 2.95
CA GLU A 158 -27.51 -1.14 1.85
C GLU A 158 -26.72 -1.69 0.64
N LEU A 159 -25.67 -2.47 0.90
CA LEU A 159 -24.91 -3.15 -0.17
C LEU A 159 -25.72 -4.29 -0.81
N HIS A 160 -26.52 -5.02 -0.05
CA HIS A 160 -27.42 -6.04 -0.58
C HIS A 160 -28.48 -5.40 -1.49
N ASP A 161 -29.18 -4.39 -1.01
CA ASP A 161 -30.27 -3.71 -1.72
C ASP A 161 -29.80 -3.04 -3.02
N LYS A 162 -28.61 -2.42 -3.00
CA LYS A 162 -28.04 -1.78 -4.21
C LYS A 162 -27.51 -2.78 -5.24
N SER A 163 -26.95 -3.91 -4.80
CA SER A 163 -26.25 -4.85 -5.71
C SER A 163 -27.05 -6.10 -6.09
N GLY A 164 -27.99 -6.55 -5.26
CA GLY A 164 -28.66 -7.84 -5.37
C GLY A 164 -27.75 -9.07 -5.10
N LEU A 165 -26.50 -8.86 -4.66
CA LEU A 165 -25.57 -9.95 -4.31
C LEU A 165 -25.83 -10.48 -2.89
N PRO A 166 -25.44 -11.74 -2.59
CA PRO A 166 -25.33 -12.20 -1.21
C PRO A 166 -24.33 -11.35 -0.42
N VAL A 167 -24.82 -10.63 0.59
CA VAL A 167 -24.01 -9.91 1.57
C VAL A 167 -24.28 -10.50 2.94
N SER A 168 -23.24 -10.65 3.77
CA SER A 168 -23.38 -11.03 5.18
C SER A 168 -22.52 -10.14 6.07
N PHE A 169 -23.02 -9.83 7.26
CA PHE A 169 -22.27 -9.16 8.32
C PHE A 169 -21.93 -10.13 9.46
N PHE A 170 -20.72 -10.02 9.99
CA PHE A 170 -20.28 -10.68 11.21
C PHE A 170 -19.67 -9.65 12.16
N LYS A 171 -20.22 -9.55 13.37
CA LYS A 171 -19.65 -8.71 14.44
C LYS A 171 -18.39 -9.37 14.99
N VAL A 172 -17.22 -8.85 14.61
CA VAL A 172 -15.90 -9.38 14.96
C VAL A 172 -14.97 -8.24 15.37
N ASP A 173 -14.46 -8.28 16.60
CA ASP A 173 -13.29 -7.49 16.98
C ASP A 173 -12.04 -8.22 16.48
N VAL A 174 -11.21 -7.56 15.67
CA VAL A 174 -10.04 -8.20 15.04
C VAL A 174 -8.96 -8.63 16.04
N ARG A 175 -9.08 -8.28 17.33
CA ARG A 175 -8.21 -8.78 18.40
C ARG A 175 -8.61 -10.16 18.93
N ASP A 176 -9.88 -10.56 18.77
CA ASP A 176 -10.38 -11.84 19.27
C ASP A 176 -10.14 -12.95 18.24
N GLY A 177 -9.00 -13.62 18.36
CA GLY A 177 -8.64 -14.76 17.53
C GLY A 177 -9.61 -15.94 17.61
N ALA A 178 -10.39 -16.09 18.69
CA ALA A 178 -11.38 -17.16 18.80
C ALA A 178 -12.66 -16.81 18.02
N ALA A 179 -13.16 -15.57 18.19
CA ALA A 179 -14.29 -15.05 17.40
C ALA A 179 -13.98 -15.01 15.91
N ILE A 180 -12.76 -14.59 15.51
CA ILE A 180 -12.30 -14.63 14.12
C ILE A 180 -12.37 -16.07 13.56
N ASN A 181 -11.86 -17.06 14.30
CA ASN A 181 -11.84 -18.45 13.82
C ASN A 181 -13.26 -18.98 13.58
N ALA A 182 -14.18 -18.78 14.53
CA ALA A 182 -15.57 -19.21 14.41
C ALA A 182 -16.30 -18.49 13.27
N ALA A 183 -16.11 -17.17 13.12
CA ALA A 183 -16.72 -16.41 12.04
C ALA A 183 -16.19 -16.84 10.65
N VAL A 184 -14.90 -17.11 10.51
CA VAL A 184 -14.32 -17.65 9.26
C VAL A 184 -14.81 -19.07 8.98
N GLU A 185 -15.02 -19.90 9.99
CA GLU A 185 -15.61 -21.24 9.85
C GLU A 185 -17.04 -21.16 9.31
N SER A 186 -17.91 -20.31 9.88
CA SER A 186 -19.26 -20.09 9.33
C SER A 186 -19.28 -19.49 7.92
N VAL A 187 -18.28 -18.68 7.54
CA VAL A 187 -18.13 -18.23 6.14
C VAL A 187 -17.78 -19.39 5.20
N VAL A 188 -16.95 -20.34 5.65
CA VAL A 188 -16.63 -21.57 4.88
C VAL A 188 -17.89 -22.44 4.72
N GLU A 189 -18.71 -22.56 5.76
CA GLU A 189 -19.99 -23.30 5.72
C GLU A 189 -21.00 -22.65 4.74
N LEU A 190 -21.17 -21.34 4.79
CA LEU A 190 -22.15 -20.60 3.98
C LEU A 190 -21.75 -20.49 2.49
N TYR A 191 -20.47 -20.26 2.21
CA TYR A 191 -20.02 -19.83 0.87
C TYR A 191 -18.92 -20.69 0.26
N GLY A 192 -18.34 -21.62 1.01
CA GLY A 192 -17.08 -22.28 0.71
C GLY A 192 -15.87 -21.41 1.09
N ALA A 193 -14.66 -21.99 1.03
CA ALA A 193 -13.45 -21.26 1.39
C ALA A 193 -13.28 -19.95 0.59
N PRO A 194 -12.99 -18.81 1.25
CA PRO A 194 -12.91 -17.50 0.61
C PRO A 194 -11.80 -17.44 -0.44
N ASP A 195 -12.00 -16.61 -1.47
CA ASP A 195 -11.01 -16.32 -2.52
C ASP A 195 -10.11 -15.14 -2.12
N VAL A 196 -10.67 -14.19 -1.37
CA VAL A 196 -10.02 -12.91 -1.07
C VAL A 196 -10.29 -12.46 0.38
N LEU A 197 -9.25 -11.92 1.02
CA LEU A 197 -9.37 -11.09 2.23
C LEU A 197 -8.90 -9.66 1.92
N VAL A 198 -9.76 -8.67 2.11
CA VAL A 198 -9.40 -7.24 2.14
C VAL A 198 -9.39 -6.79 3.60
N ASN A 199 -8.22 -6.82 4.23
CA ASN A 199 -8.10 -6.47 5.65
C ASN A 199 -7.94 -4.95 5.82
N SER A 200 -9.06 -4.24 5.96
CA SER A 200 -9.10 -2.77 6.13
C SER A 200 -9.40 -2.31 7.56
N ALA A 201 -9.63 -3.22 8.52
CA ALA A 201 -9.80 -2.87 9.92
C ALA A 201 -8.53 -2.21 10.49
N GLY A 202 -8.72 -1.12 11.25
CA GLY A 202 -7.63 -0.39 11.86
C GLY A 202 -8.10 0.90 12.54
N ILE A 203 -7.22 1.46 13.38
CA ILE A 203 -7.38 2.78 13.99
C ILE A 203 -6.12 3.63 13.78
N ALA A 204 -6.27 4.94 13.89
CA ALA A 204 -5.18 5.91 13.90
C ALA A 204 -5.35 6.87 15.06
N ASP A 205 -4.46 6.77 16.06
CA ASP A 205 -4.32 7.77 17.11
C ASP A 205 -3.30 8.82 16.61
N SER A 206 -3.65 10.11 16.70
CA SER A 206 -2.98 11.21 16.01
C SER A 206 -2.92 12.47 16.86
N ASN A 207 -1.90 13.31 16.64
CA ASN A 207 -1.55 14.46 17.49
C ASN A 207 -1.19 14.04 18.94
N ILE A 208 -0.54 12.89 19.11
CA ILE A 208 -0.08 12.36 20.41
C ILE A 208 1.44 12.19 20.39
N LYS A 209 2.11 13.00 21.21
CA LYS A 209 3.57 13.01 21.32
C LYS A 209 4.12 11.75 21.98
N ALA A 210 5.28 11.29 21.52
CA ALA A 210 5.87 10.02 21.93
C ALA A 210 6.24 10.00 23.43
N GLU A 211 6.68 11.12 23.98
CA GLU A 211 7.07 11.30 25.38
C GLU A 211 5.87 11.35 26.36
N THR A 212 4.65 11.50 25.84
CA THR A 212 3.39 11.50 26.62
C THR A 212 2.40 10.41 26.21
N TYR A 213 2.79 9.50 25.30
CA TYR A 213 1.87 8.50 24.75
C TYR A 213 1.55 7.43 25.80
N ASP A 214 0.27 7.23 26.12
CA ASP A 214 -0.17 6.18 27.04
C ASP A 214 0.21 4.76 26.56
N PRO A 215 0.99 3.99 27.32
CA PRO A 215 1.32 2.61 26.98
C PRO A 215 0.12 1.65 26.84
N ALA A 216 -1.06 1.95 27.39
CA ALA A 216 -2.25 1.14 27.14
C ALA A 216 -2.87 1.43 25.77
N MET A 217 -3.04 2.71 25.39
CA MET A 217 -3.38 3.11 24.02
C MET A 217 -2.38 2.56 22.99
N PHE A 218 -1.07 2.64 23.25
CA PHE A 218 -0.03 2.13 22.34
C PHE A 218 -0.22 0.64 22.06
N ARG A 219 -0.42 -0.17 23.11
CA ARG A 219 -0.68 -1.61 22.97
C ARG A 219 -1.97 -1.86 22.19
N ARG A 220 -3.07 -1.16 22.51
CA ARG A 220 -4.35 -1.28 21.79
C ARG A 220 -4.21 -0.99 20.29
N LEU A 221 -3.45 0.04 19.90
CA LEU A 221 -3.25 0.37 18.49
C LEU A 221 -2.47 -0.72 17.76
N ILE A 222 -1.35 -1.18 18.31
CA ILE A 222 -0.58 -2.30 17.76
C ILE A 222 -1.45 -3.56 17.67
N ASP A 223 -2.27 -3.82 18.67
CA ASP A 223 -3.11 -5.02 18.74
C ASP A 223 -4.22 -5.03 17.67
N ILE A 224 -4.88 -3.89 17.44
CA ILE A 224 -5.86 -3.76 16.35
C ILE A 224 -5.17 -3.80 14.97
N ASN A 225 -4.15 -2.97 14.77
CA ASN A 225 -3.58 -2.75 13.43
C ASN A 225 -2.67 -3.90 12.96
N LEU A 226 -1.85 -4.47 13.85
CA LEU A 226 -0.84 -5.48 13.52
C LEU A 226 -1.24 -6.88 13.99
N THR A 227 -1.60 -7.08 15.28
CA THR A 227 -2.05 -8.41 15.75
C THR A 227 -3.32 -8.83 15.02
N GLY A 228 -4.30 -7.93 14.86
CA GLY A 228 -5.53 -8.23 14.12
C GLY A 228 -5.31 -8.52 12.63
N SER A 229 -4.38 -7.81 11.99
CA SER A 229 -3.94 -8.14 10.62
C SER A 229 -3.33 -9.54 10.54
N PHE A 230 -2.56 -9.96 11.55
CA PHE A 230 -2.03 -11.32 11.65
C PHE A 230 -3.12 -12.36 11.87
N LEU A 231 -4.01 -12.17 12.85
CA LEU A 231 -5.08 -13.12 13.20
C LEU A 231 -6.05 -13.35 12.03
N MET A 232 -6.51 -12.28 11.38
CA MET A 232 -7.39 -12.36 10.20
C MET A 232 -6.70 -13.06 9.03
N SER A 233 -5.45 -12.71 8.73
CA SER A 233 -4.67 -13.36 7.66
C SER A 233 -4.44 -14.84 7.96
N GLN A 234 -4.17 -15.19 9.22
CA GLN A 234 -3.92 -16.57 9.64
C GLN A 234 -5.19 -17.43 9.54
N ALA A 235 -6.35 -16.92 9.97
CA ALA A 235 -7.61 -17.66 9.88
C ALA A 235 -8.04 -17.88 8.42
N VAL A 236 -8.06 -16.82 7.60
CA VAL A 236 -8.43 -16.93 6.18
C VAL A 236 -7.39 -17.72 5.39
N GLY A 237 -6.11 -17.53 5.65
CA GLY A 237 -5.02 -18.29 5.05
C GLY A 237 -5.13 -19.80 5.32
N ARG A 238 -5.46 -20.20 6.55
CA ARG A 238 -5.75 -21.61 6.87
C ARG A 238 -6.94 -22.15 6.09
N ALA A 239 -8.04 -21.39 5.96
CA ALA A 239 -9.22 -21.83 5.20
C ALA A 239 -8.89 -22.05 3.71
N MET A 240 -8.13 -21.14 3.09
CA MET A 240 -7.61 -21.30 1.73
C MET A 240 -6.72 -22.54 1.58
N MET A 241 -5.75 -22.72 2.49
CA MET A 241 -4.84 -23.87 2.49
C MET A 241 -5.57 -25.21 2.66
N ALA A 242 -6.53 -25.28 3.59
CA ALA A 242 -7.30 -26.50 3.86
C ALA A 242 -8.17 -26.92 2.67
N ALA A 243 -8.70 -25.96 1.91
CA ALA A 243 -9.43 -26.21 0.67
C ALA A 243 -8.52 -26.45 -0.56
N GLY A 244 -7.18 -26.39 -0.40
CA GLY A 244 -6.23 -26.45 -1.52
C GLY A 244 -6.38 -25.31 -2.53
N LYS A 245 -6.99 -24.19 -2.11
CA LYS A 245 -7.51 -23.13 -2.97
C LYS A 245 -6.49 -21.98 -3.07
N PRO A 246 -6.17 -21.46 -4.27
CA PRO A 246 -5.39 -20.22 -4.41
C PRO A 246 -6.20 -19.04 -3.86
N GLY A 247 -5.52 -17.96 -3.45
CA GLY A 247 -6.20 -16.79 -2.89
C GLY A 247 -5.38 -15.51 -2.94
N SER A 248 -6.03 -14.39 -2.62
CA SER A 248 -5.38 -13.09 -2.47
C SER A 248 -5.70 -12.44 -1.13
N ILE A 249 -4.68 -11.91 -0.46
CA ILE A 249 -4.83 -11.15 0.79
C ILE A 249 -4.29 -9.74 0.52
N VAL A 250 -5.16 -8.76 0.73
CA VAL A 250 -4.90 -7.33 0.53
C VAL A 250 -4.96 -6.67 1.89
N LEU A 251 -3.81 -6.27 2.45
CA LEU A 251 -3.76 -5.58 3.74
C LEU A 251 -3.75 -4.06 3.51
N VAL A 252 -4.60 -3.31 4.21
CA VAL A 252 -4.56 -1.85 4.17
C VAL A 252 -3.52 -1.34 5.16
N ALA A 253 -2.32 -1.07 4.64
CA ALA A 253 -1.23 -0.42 5.33
C ALA A 253 -1.46 1.11 5.37
N SER A 254 -0.47 1.92 5.01
CA SER A 254 -0.53 3.38 4.77
C SER A 254 0.86 3.86 4.36
N MET A 255 0.97 5.00 3.66
CA MET A 255 2.26 5.69 3.47
C MET A 255 2.97 5.96 4.82
N SER A 256 2.23 6.09 5.92
CA SER A 256 2.75 6.17 7.30
C SER A 256 3.62 5.00 7.74
N GLY A 257 3.60 3.87 7.02
CA GLY A 257 4.52 2.75 7.24
C GLY A 257 5.83 2.85 6.45
N SER A 258 6.00 3.89 5.64
CA SER A 258 7.17 4.18 4.80
C SER A 258 7.80 5.55 5.10
N ILE A 259 6.99 6.54 5.49
CA ILE A 259 7.44 7.90 5.86
C ILE A 259 6.96 8.31 7.26
N VAL A 260 7.47 9.43 7.77
CA VAL A 260 6.93 10.09 8.98
C VAL A 260 6.02 11.23 8.56
N ASN A 261 4.72 11.12 8.89
CA ASN A 261 3.74 12.16 8.62
C ASN A 261 4.08 13.49 9.32
N TYR A 262 3.67 14.60 8.70
CA TYR A 262 3.81 15.95 9.24
C TYR A 262 2.49 16.73 9.02
N PRO A 263 2.05 17.60 9.96
CA PRO A 263 2.73 17.99 11.20
C PRO A 263 2.46 17.11 12.43
N GLN A 264 1.52 16.17 12.35
CA GLN A 264 1.00 15.46 13.53
C GLN A 264 1.95 14.38 14.09
N GLU A 265 2.09 14.33 15.41
CA GLU A 265 2.77 13.23 16.09
C GLU A 265 1.86 11.97 16.14
N GLN A 266 2.32 10.87 15.56
CA GLN A 266 1.56 9.61 15.44
C GLN A 266 2.48 8.37 15.37
N SER A 267 3.56 8.35 16.18
CA SER A 267 4.64 7.35 16.08
C SER A 267 4.17 5.89 16.20
N CYS A 268 3.20 5.61 17.08
CA CYS A 268 2.60 4.29 17.23
C CYS A 268 1.87 3.83 15.95
N TYR A 269 1.12 4.73 15.31
CA TYR A 269 0.44 4.44 14.05
C TYR A 269 1.43 4.11 12.93
N ASN A 270 2.47 4.93 12.78
CA ASN A 270 3.52 4.72 11.78
C ASN A 270 4.20 3.35 11.97
N ALA A 271 4.61 3.05 13.21
CA ALA A 271 5.19 1.75 13.58
C ALA A 271 4.24 0.58 13.29
N SER A 272 2.94 0.72 13.58
CA SER A 272 1.94 -0.32 13.29
C SER A 272 1.82 -0.62 11.79
N LYS A 273 1.80 0.42 10.95
CA LYS A 273 1.65 0.29 9.49
C LYS A 273 2.94 -0.19 8.82
N ALA A 274 4.11 0.22 9.32
CA ALA A 274 5.40 -0.37 8.93
C ALA A 274 5.45 -1.87 9.26
N GLY A 275 4.95 -2.25 10.43
CA GLY A 275 4.76 -3.65 10.84
C GLY A 275 3.88 -4.44 9.87
N VAL A 276 2.73 -3.88 9.45
CA VAL A 276 1.82 -4.51 8.47
C VAL A 276 2.50 -4.71 7.11
N ILE A 277 3.28 -3.74 6.63
CA ILE A 277 4.03 -3.84 5.36
C ILE A 277 5.05 -5.00 5.41
N GLN A 278 5.87 -5.06 6.47
CA GLN A 278 6.86 -6.12 6.60
C GLN A 278 6.23 -7.49 6.90
N PHE A 279 5.12 -7.52 7.65
CA PHE A 279 4.33 -8.74 7.88
C PHE A 279 3.79 -9.32 6.56
N ALA A 280 3.14 -8.50 5.73
CA ALA A 280 2.64 -8.92 4.42
C ALA A 280 3.74 -9.55 3.56
N LYS A 281 4.93 -8.94 3.56
CA LYS A 281 6.10 -9.43 2.82
C LYS A 281 6.63 -10.78 3.35
N SER A 282 6.55 -11.02 4.66
CA SER A 282 6.89 -12.32 5.25
C SER A 282 5.88 -13.41 4.86
N ILE A 283 4.59 -13.23 5.12
CA ILE A 283 3.59 -14.26 4.80
C ILE A 283 3.38 -14.46 3.29
N ALA A 284 3.66 -13.45 2.46
CA ALA A 284 3.78 -13.60 1.01
C ALA A 284 4.83 -14.65 0.62
N ALA A 285 6.01 -14.63 1.24
CA ALA A 285 7.08 -15.59 0.97
C ALA A 285 6.78 -16.97 1.54
N GLU A 286 6.18 -17.04 2.74
CA GLU A 286 5.79 -18.30 3.38
C GLU A 286 4.67 -19.03 2.62
N TRP A 287 3.69 -18.29 2.09
CA TRP A 287 2.44 -18.85 1.55
C TRP A 287 2.36 -18.90 0.02
N ALA A 288 3.36 -18.36 -0.70
CA ALA A 288 3.48 -18.52 -2.16
C ALA A 288 3.42 -19.99 -2.61
N LYS A 289 3.96 -20.92 -1.80
CA LYS A 289 3.89 -22.38 -2.04
C LYS A 289 2.45 -22.95 -2.05
N TYR A 290 1.50 -22.25 -1.43
CA TYR A 290 0.07 -22.58 -1.43
C TYR A 290 -0.71 -21.82 -2.51
N LYS A 291 -0.04 -21.04 -3.38
CA LYS A 291 -0.65 -20.12 -4.35
C LYS A 291 -1.52 -19.03 -3.70
N ILE A 292 -1.20 -18.66 -2.46
CA ILE A 292 -1.81 -17.51 -1.77
C ILE A 292 -0.87 -16.32 -1.96
N ARG A 293 -1.41 -15.22 -2.47
CA ARG A 293 -0.71 -13.94 -2.66
C ARG A 293 -1.03 -13.01 -1.50
N VAL A 294 -0.05 -12.23 -1.04
CA VAL A 294 -0.27 -11.22 0.01
C VAL A 294 0.37 -9.91 -0.41
N ASN A 295 -0.40 -8.83 -0.48
CA ASN A 295 0.08 -7.50 -0.87
C ASN A 295 -0.52 -6.40 0.01
N CYS A 296 0.13 -5.25 0.09
CA CYS A 296 -0.38 -4.07 0.78
C CYS A 296 -0.87 -3.00 -0.19
N ILE A 297 -1.99 -2.36 0.17
CA ILE A 297 -2.32 -1.01 -0.28
C ILE A 297 -1.83 -0.05 0.81
N SER A 298 -1.09 0.99 0.45
CA SER A 298 -0.62 2.04 1.36
C SER A 298 -1.19 3.41 0.97
N PRO A 299 -2.40 3.77 1.44
CA PRO A 299 -2.99 5.07 1.15
C PRO A 299 -2.23 6.23 1.80
N GLY A 300 -2.29 7.38 1.15
CA GLY A 300 -1.97 8.68 1.74
C GLY A 300 -3.15 9.27 2.52
N TYR A 301 -3.31 10.60 2.46
CA TYR A 301 -4.42 11.29 3.10
C TYR A 301 -5.71 11.17 2.28
N MET A 302 -6.62 10.30 2.72
CA MET A 302 -7.91 10.07 2.06
C MET A 302 -9.02 10.91 2.72
N ASP A 303 -9.96 11.47 1.96
CA ASP A 303 -11.08 12.29 2.48
C ASP A 303 -12.22 11.43 3.07
N THR A 304 -11.89 10.67 4.10
CA THR A 304 -12.84 9.86 4.89
C THR A 304 -13.60 10.70 5.91
N ALA A 305 -14.72 10.18 6.43
CA ALA A 305 -15.45 10.79 7.53
C ALA A 305 -14.59 11.10 8.78
N LEU A 306 -13.52 10.35 9.04
CA LEU A 306 -12.57 10.62 10.12
C LEU A 306 -11.79 11.93 9.90
N ASN A 307 -11.50 12.26 8.63
CA ASN A 307 -10.80 13.48 8.26
C ASN A 307 -11.75 14.67 8.04
N ARG A 308 -13.05 14.45 7.81
CA ARG A 308 -14.09 15.49 7.61
C ARG A 308 -14.54 16.19 8.90
N VAL A 309 -13.61 16.51 9.80
CA VAL A 309 -13.88 17.26 11.05
C VAL A 309 -13.20 18.65 11.05
N PRO A 310 -13.85 19.72 11.53
CA PRO A 310 -13.32 21.09 11.45
C PRO A 310 -11.94 21.30 12.09
N ALA A 311 -11.62 20.52 13.12
CA ALA A 311 -10.33 20.60 13.83
C ALA A 311 -9.11 20.30 12.92
N LEU A 312 -9.31 19.57 11.82
CA LEU A 312 -8.22 19.16 10.91
C LEU A 312 -8.01 20.13 9.74
N GLU A 313 -8.83 21.17 9.54
CA GLU A 313 -8.74 22.04 8.36
C GLU A 313 -7.39 22.79 8.23
N ALA A 314 -6.73 23.09 9.35
CA ALA A 314 -5.37 23.62 9.34
C ALA A 314 -4.33 22.56 8.90
N GLN A 315 -4.48 21.32 9.37
CA GLN A 315 -3.57 20.22 9.02
C GLN A 315 -3.75 19.79 7.56
N LYS A 316 -5.00 19.74 7.06
CA LYS A 316 -5.32 19.47 5.65
C LYS A 316 -4.61 20.40 4.67
N LYS A 317 -4.49 21.70 4.99
CA LYS A 317 -3.76 22.66 4.14
C LYS A 317 -2.28 22.27 4.03
N ILE A 318 -1.66 21.88 5.14
CA ILE A 318 -0.27 21.40 5.16
C ILE A 318 -0.15 20.09 4.37
N TRP A 319 -1.04 19.13 4.61
CA TRP A 319 -1.07 17.84 3.90
C TRP A 319 -1.17 18.02 2.38
N LYS A 320 -2.09 18.87 1.90
CA LYS A 320 -2.22 19.22 0.48
C LYS A 320 -0.95 19.86 -0.08
N SER A 321 -0.42 20.88 0.58
CA SER A 321 0.82 21.57 0.14
C SER A 321 2.09 20.71 0.11
N LEU A 322 2.05 19.53 0.74
CA LEU A 322 3.11 18.51 0.70
C LEU A 322 2.78 17.33 -0.23
N THR A 323 1.61 17.33 -0.86
CA THR A 323 1.17 16.33 -1.85
C THR A 323 1.29 16.93 -3.25
N PRO A 324 2.07 16.35 -4.18
CA PRO A 324 2.21 16.85 -5.55
C PRO A 324 0.91 17.05 -6.36
N GLN A 325 -0.19 16.39 -5.97
CA GLN A 325 -1.54 16.62 -6.54
C GLN A 325 -2.40 17.66 -5.78
N ASP A 326 -1.86 18.37 -4.79
CA ASP A 326 -2.50 19.42 -3.96
C ASP A 326 -3.89 19.07 -3.37
N ARG A 327 -4.15 17.79 -3.13
CA ARG A 327 -5.46 17.28 -2.71
C ARG A 327 -5.35 16.10 -1.75
N LEU A 328 -6.46 15.80 -1.09
CA LEU A 328 -6.68 14.50 -0.46
C LEU A 328 -7.23 13.53 -1.53
N GLY A 329 -6.96 12.24 -1.37
CA GLY A 329 -7.51 11.21 -2.23
C GLY A 329 -9.01 10.98 -1.97
N GLY A 330 -9.78 10.76 -3.02
CA GLY A 330 -11.14 10.22 -2.96
C GLY A 330 -11.12 8.81 -2.40
N VAL A 331 -12.11 8.47 -1.56
CA VAL A 331 -12.20 7.14 -0.92
C VAL A 331 -12.41 6.00 -1.91
N ASP A 332 -12.95 6.33 -3.09
CA ASP A 332 -13.15 5.52 -4.28
C ASP A 332 -11.87 5.28 -5.09
N GLU A 333 -10.83 6.13 -4.99
CA GLU A 333 -9.59 5.97 -5.78
C GLU A 333 -8.80 4.70 -5.40
N LEU A 334 -9.11 4.09 -4.25
CA LEU A 334 -8.55 2.79 -3.85
C LEU A 334 -9.25 1.59 -4.53
N ASN A 335 -10.45 1.79 -5.07
CA ASN A 335 -11.34 0.72 -5.53
C ASN A 335 -10.70 -0.11 -6.66
N GLY A 336 -10.19 0.55 -7.69
CA GLY A 336 -9.53 -0.11 -8.82
C GLY A 336 -8.28 -0.89 -8.41
N LEU A 337 -7.51 -0.37 -7.46
CA LEU A 337 -6.33 -1.05 -6.92
C LEU A 337 -6.70 -2.26 -6.04
N CYS A 338 -7.77 -2.16 -5.25
CA CYS A 338 -8.30 -3.28 -4.48
C CYS A 338 -8.76 -4.42 -5.40
N VAL A 339 -9.59 -4.11 -6.41
CA VAL A 339 -10.06 -5.08 -7.40
C VAL A 339 -8.88 -5.68 -8.17
N PHE A 340 -7.89 -4.88 -8.58
CA PHE A 340 -6.68 -5.38 -9.24
C PHE A 340 -5.88 -6.37 -8.36
N LEU A 341 -5.68 -6.08 -7.07
CA LEU A 341 -4.96 -6.97 -6.16
C LEU A 341 -5.77 -8.23 -5.79
N ALA A 342 -7.10 -8.13 -5.73
CA ALA A 342 -8.02 -9.25 -5.50
C ALA A 342 -8.23 -10.17 -6.73
N SER A 343 -8.13 -9.61 -7.93
CA SER A 343 -8.32 -10.29 -9.22
C SER A 343 -7.08 -11.06 -9.69
N ASP A 344 -7.18 -11.71 -10.85
CA ASP A 344 -6.11 -12.56 -11.39
C ASP A 344 -5.11 -11.77 -12.27
N ALA A 345 -5.41 -10.50 -12.56
CA ALA A 345 -4.50 -9.57 -13.23
C ALA A 345 -3.22 -9.30 -12.41
N SER A 346 -3.28 -9.45 -11.08
CA SER A 346 -2.13 -9.37 -10.18
C SER A 346 -1.56 -10.76 -9.80
N SER A 347 -1.85 -11.82 -10.57
CA SER A 347 -1.47 -13.20 -10.26
C SER A 347 0.03 -13.46 -10.05
N PHE A 348 0.93 -12.61 -10.57
CA PHE A 348 2.38 -12.68 -10.31
C PHE A 348 2.88 -11.72 -9.21
N MET A 349 2.00 -10.92 -8.62
CA MET A 349 2.32 -9.99 -7.52
C MET A 349 2.04 -10.61 -6.15
N THR A 350 3.10 -10.76 -5.36
CA THR A 350 3.04 -11.08 -3.93
C THR A 350 4.20 -10.39 -3.19
N GLY A 351 4.00 -10.00 -1.95
CA GLY A 351 4.97 -9.25 -1.13
C GLY A 351 5.17 -7.78 -1.54
N SER A 352 4.31 -7.24 -2.41
CA SER A 352 4.37 -5.85 -2.85
C SER A 352 3.65 -4.91 -1.90
N ASN A 353 4.20 -3.71 -1.69
CA ASN A 353 3.52 -2.58 -1.07
C ASN A 353 3.25 -1.51 -2.12
N VAL A 354 1.97 -1.27 -2.44
CA VAL A 354 1.56 -0.29 -3.45
C VAL A 354 1.13 0.99 -2.74
N ILE A 355 1.96 2.03 -2.83
CA ILE A 355 1.65 3.35 -2.27
C ILE A 355 0.71 4.10 -3.23
N ILE A 356 -0.30 4.76 -2.67
CA ILE A 356 -1.29 5.55 -3.41
C ILE A 356 -1.67 6.78 -2.57
N ASP A 357 -0.90 7.86 -2.74
CA ASP A 357 -0.82 8.98 -1.80
C ASP A 357 -0.77 10.37 -2.47
N GLY A 358 -1.09 10.45 -3.76
CA GLY A 358 -0.96 11.69 -4.55
C GLY A 358 0.50 12.13 -4.80
N GLY A 359 1.48 11.26 -4.53
CA GLY A 359 2.91 11.53 -4.65
C GLY A 359 3.57 12.06 -3.38
N TYR A 360 2.89 12.02 -2.22
CA TYR A 360 3.41 12.56 -0.96
C TYR A 360 4.78 11.95 -0.57
N SER A 361 4.99 10.65 -0.80
CA SER A 361 6.27 9.96 -0.54
C SER A 361 7.29 10.06 -1.68
N CYS A 362 7.18 11.03 -2.58
CA CYS A 362 8.18 11.30 -3.64
C CYS A 362 9.31 12.26 -3.21
N TYR A 363 9.26 12.80 -1.98
CA TYR A 363 10.20 13.76 -1.41
C TYR A 363 10.91 13.21 -0.16
#